data_AF-Q0J8Q1-F1
#
_entry.id   AF-Q0J8Q1-F1
#
_cell.length_a   1.000
_cell.length_b   1.000
_cell.length_c   1.000
_cell.angle_alpha   90.00
_cell.angle_beta   90.00
_cell.angle_gamma   90.00
#
_symmetry.space_group_name_H-M   'P 1'
#
loop_
_entity.id
_entity.type
_entity.pdbx_description
1 polymer ?
#
loop_
_entity_poly.entity_id
_entity_poly.type
_entity_poly.pdbx_seq_one_letter_code
_entity_poly.pdbx_strand_id
1 'polypeptide(L)'
;MSMPMPILLLLLLLPQGQGHGGAGDICIVGSGISGSSTAFFFTNYTTALSGAQLRVFERRAKVGGRLATVTVSGDHFEAGGSIIHPRNLHVRRFADLLGLEAKTDGDDDWLGIWDGHRFVFQTLRPLPPGTSWLRRKLHTLVNSLRLFKRYGLSLLKMDRFVQVPPP
;
A
#
# COMPACT_ATOMS: atom_id res chain seq x y z
N MET A 1 19.10 -44.02 27.46
CA MET A 1 20.22 -44.27 26.53
C MET A 1 21.08 -43.01 26.51
N SER A 2 22.13 -43.00 27.32
CA SER A 2 23.09 -41.90 27.41
C SER A 2 24.00 -41.93 26.18
N MET A 3 24.10 -40.82 25.45
CA MET A 3 25.12 -40.71 24.40
C MET A 3 26.50 -40.78 25.05
N PRO A 4 27.47 -41.52 24.46
CA PRO A 4 28.80 -41.62 25.00
C PRO A 4 29.51 -40.26 24.87
N MET A 5 30.05 -39.76 25.98
CA MET A 5 30.85 -38.52 26.10
C MET A 5 31.84 -38.24 24.95
N PRO A 6 32.57 -39.22 24.38
CA PRO A 6 33.47 -38.94 23.25
C PRO A 6 32.76 -38.43 21.99
N ILE A 7 31.50 -38.79 21.76
CA ILE A 7 30.73 -38.31 20.59
C ILE A 7 30.30 -36.85 20.79
N LEU A 8 29.97 -36.46 22.03
CA LEU A 8 29.65 -35.07 22.36
C LEU A 8 30.88 -34.16 22.20
N LEU A 9 32.05 -34.64 22.63
CA LEU A 9 33.32 -33.92 22.43
C LEU A 9 33.67 -33.78 20.94
N LEU A 10 33.44 -34.82 20.15
CA LEU A 10 33.68 -34.82 18.70
C LEU A 10 32.73 -33.86 17.96
N LEU A 11 31.47 -33.73 18.41
CA LEU A 11 30.49 -32.76 17.90
C LEU A 11 30.83 -31.31 18.25
N LEU A 12 31.50 -31.08 19.39
CA LEU A 12 32.02 -29.76 19.80
C LEU A 12 33.32 -29.38 19.08
N LEU A 13 34.10 -30.36 18.63
CA LEU A 13 35.35 -30.19 17.87
C LEU A 13 35.14 -30.12 16.35
N LEU A 14 33.95 -30.48 15.85
CA LEU A 14 33.57 -30.17 14.48
C LEU A 14 33.66 -28.65 14.31
N PRO A 15 34.41 -28.15 13.31
CA PRO A 15 34.44 -26.73 13.03
C PRO A 15 33.00 -26.32 12.77
N GLN A 16 32.41 -25.58 13.72
CA GLN A 16 31.24 -24.77 13.47
C GLN A 16 31.67 -23.91 12.30
N GLY A 17 31.22 -24.25 11.10
CA GLY A 17 31.64 -23.56 9.89
C GLY A 17 31.47 -22.07 10.16
N GLN A 18 32.58 -21.38 10.39
CA GLN A 18 32.59 -19.94 10.39
C GLN A 18 32.20 -19.63 8.96
N GLY A 19 30.92 -19.33 8.75
CA GLY A 19 30.44 -18.78 7.51
C GLY A 19 31.31 -17.56 7.25
N HIS A 20 32.34 -17.74 6.44
CA HIS A 20 33.30 -16.71 6.12
C HIS A 20 32.53 -15.65 5.34
N GLY A 21 32.07 -14.62 6.05
CA GLY A 21 32.72 -13.32 5.98
C GLY A 21 32.64 -12.55 4.66
N GLY A 22 31.80 -12.96 3.71
CA GLY A 22 31.33 -12.11 2.63
C GLY A 22 29.82 -12.03 2.72
N ALA A 23 29.28 -10.85 3.01
CA ALA A 23 27.83 -10.67 2.95
C ALA A 23 27.38 -11.06 1.52
N GLY A 24 26.56 -12.10 1.41
CA GLY A 24 26.07 -12.56 0.12
C GLY A 24 25.26 -11.46 -0.56
N ASP A 25 25.42 -11.29 -1.86
CA ASP A 25 24.64 -10.33 -2.64
C ASP A 25 23.13 -10.57 -2.44
N ILE A 26 22.39 -9.48 -2.23
CA ILE A 26 20.93 -9.51 -2.04
C ILE A 26 20.25 -9.14 -3.36
N CYS A 27 19.40 -10.04 -3.84
CA CYS A 27 18.59 -9.83 -5.03
C CYS A 27 17.11 -9.70 -4.65
N ILE A 28 16.49 -8.57 -4.99
CA ILE A 28 15.07 -8.30 -4.82
C ILE A 28 14.40 -8.38 -6.19
N VAL A 29 13.38 -9.23 -6.34
CA VAL A 29 12.60 -9.34 -7.57
C VAL A 29 11.28 -8.60 -7.43
N GLY A 30 11.12 -7.53 -8.22
CA GLY A 30 9.97 -6.64 -8.24
C GLY A 30 10.26 -5.29 -7.58
N SER A 31 10.07 -4.20 -8.32
CA SER A 31 10.29 -2.82 -7.87
C SER A 31 9.00 -2.11 -7.42
N GLY A 32 7.98 -2.88 -7.03
CA GLY A 32 6.77 -2.33 -6.41
C GLY A 32 7.03 -1.73 -5.04
N ILE A 33 5.97 -1.23 -4.38
CA ILE A 33 6.08 -0.64 -3.04
C ILE A 33 6.81 -1.57 -2.06
N SER A 34 6.55 -2.88 -2.10
CA SER A 34 7.21 -3.85 -1.22
C SER A 34 8.70 -3.96 -1.51
N GLY A 35 9.11 -4.21 -2.75
CA GLY A 35 10.52 -4.42 -3.08
C GLY A 35 11.35 -3.14 -2.91
N SER A 36 10.79 -1.98 -3.28
CA SER A 36 11.41 -0.68 -3.05
C SER A 36 11.54 -0.36 -1.56
N SER A 37 10.51 -0.68 -0.75
CA SER A 37 10.59 -0.52 0.72
C SER A 37 11.63 -1.45 1.33
N THR A 38 11.68 -2.71 0.91
CA THR A 38 12.69 -3.68 1.37
C THR A 38 14.10 -3.20 1.04
N ALA A 39 14.34 -2.73 -0.19
CA ALA A 39 15.61 -2.14 -0.59
C ALA A 39 15.97 -0.95 0.29
N PHE A 40 15.02 -0.04 0.53
CA PHE A 40 15.20 1.11 1.43
C PHE A 40 15.55 0.69 2.86
N PHE A 41 14.86 -0.31 3.41
CA PHE A 41 15.12 -0.77 4.78
C PHE A 41 16.49 -1.43 4.91
N PHE A 42 16.90 -2.23 3.92
CA PHE A 42 18.26 -2.78 3.92
C PHE A 42 19.30 -1.65 3.85
N THR A 43 19.15 -0.70 2.94
CA THR A 43 20.15 0.36 2.78
C THR A 43 20.25 1.31 3.98
N ASN A 44 19.16 1.51 4.74
CA ASN A 44 19.13 2.50 5.82
C ASN A 44 19.19 1.92 7.24
N TYR A 45 18.83 0.64 7.44
CA TYR A 45 18.66 0.07 8.78
C TYR A 45 19.41 -1.25 9.01
N THR A 46 20.14 -1.76 8.02
CA THR A 46 21.03 -2.90 8.25
C THR A 46 22.49 -2.52 8.14
N THR A 47 23.32 -3.10 9.02
CA THR A 47 24.76 -3.19 8.83
C THR A 47 25.15 -4.43 8.02
N ALA A 48 24.20 -5.33 7.74
CA ALA A 48 24.45 -6.63 7.13
C ALA A 48 24.93 -6.55 5.67
N LEU A 49 24.91 -5.38 5.04
CA LEU A 49 25.43 -5.27 3.69
C LEU A 49 26.94 -5.47 3.65
N SER A 50 27.77 -5.02 4.61
CA SER A 50 29.22 -5.36 4.71
C SER A 50 29.99 -5.65 3.38
N GLY A 51 29.73 -4.90 2.31
CA GLY A 51 30.30 -5.11 0.96
C GLY A 51 29.42 -5.86 -0.08
N ALA A 52 28.34 -6.53 0.33
CA ALA A 52 27.31 -7.12 -0.51
C ALA A 52 26.66 -6.09 -1.44
N GLN A 53 26.39 -6.53 -2.67
CA GLN A 53 25.57 -5.80 -3.63
C GLN A 53 24.08 -6.02 -3.32
N LEU A 54 23.31 -4.95 -3.31
CA LEU A 54 21.84 -5.03 -3.33
C LEU A 54 21.35 -4.70 -4.73
N ARG A 55 20.65 -5.63 -5.38
CA ARG A 55 20.13 -5.46 -6.74
C ARG A 55 18.62 -5.65 -6.75
N VAL A 56 17.90 -4.69 -7.34
CA VAL A 56 16.45 -4.77 -7.56
C VAL A 56 16.20 -5.04 -9.04
N PHE A 57 15.50 -6.14 -9.35
CA PHE A 57 15.13 -6.52 -10.70
C PHE A 57 13.66 -6.19 -10.95
N GLU A 58 13.38 -5.48 -12.04
CA GLU A 58 12.01 -5.20 -12.49
C GLU A 58 11.84 -5.69 -13.92
N ARG A 59 10.73 -6.40 -14.17
CA ARG A 59 10.41 -6.91 -15.51
C ARG A 59 9.92 -5.79 -16.43
N ARG A 60 9.22 -4.80 -15.88
CA ARG A 60 8.64 -3.66 -16.61
C ARG A 60 9.67 -2.54 -16.80
N ALA A 61 9.44 -1.68 -17.79
CA ALA A 61 10.28 -0.49 -17.99
C ALA A 61 10.12 0.58 -16.89
N LYS A 62 9.04 0.52 -16.11
CA LYS A 62 8.70 1.48 -15.05
C LYS A 62 8.53 0.75 -13.72
N VAL A 63 9.06 1.36 -12.66
CA VAL A 63 8.93 0.89 -11.28
C VAL A 63 7.54 1.18 -10.70
N GLY A 64 7.27 0.71 -9.48
CA GLY A 64 6.02 1.01 -8.74
C GLY A 64 4.99 -0.13 -8.74
N GLY A 65 5.10 -1.07 -9.69
CA GLY A 65 4.29 -2.29 -9.73
C GLY A 65 2.80 -2.02 -9.92
N ARG A 66 2.01 -2.13 -8.85
CA ARG A 66 0.55 -1.86 -8.84
C ARG A 66 0.20 -0.43 -8.46
N LEU A 67 1.19 0.43 -8.22
CA LEU A 67 1.04 1.88 -8.13
C LEU A 67 1.44 2.44 -9.50
N ALA A 68 0.45 2.75 -10.33
CA ALA A 68 0.68 3.11 -11.73
C ALA A 68 -0.29 4.20 -12.15
N THR A 69 0.23 5.16 -12.90
CA THR A 69 -0.55 6.20 -13.57
C THR A 69 -0.67 5.89 -15.06
N VAL A 70 -1.81 6.23 -15.65
CA VAL A 70 -2.08 6.16 -17.08
C VAL A 70 -2.46 7.55 -17.59
N THR A 71 -2.12 7.85 -18.83
CA THR A 71 -2.51 9.11 -19.46
C THR A 71 -3.67 8.84 -20.41
N VAL A 72 -4.79 9.54 -20.22
CA VAL A 72 -5.98 9.46 -21.08
C VAL A 72 -6.35 10.88 -21.49
N SER A 73 -6.42 11.13 -22.79
CA SER A 73 -6.76 12.46 -23.34
C SER A 73 -5.88 13.62 -22.84
N GLY A 74 -4.63 13.34 -22.48
CA GLY A 74 -3.67 14.32 -21.95
C GLY A 74 -3.67 14.42 -20.41
N ASP A 75 -4.69 13.88 -19.74
CA ASP A 75 -4.80 13.89 -18.29
C ASP A 75 -4.23 12.61 -17.67
N HIS A 76 -3.68 12.71 -16.46
CA HIS A 76 -3.07 11.59 -15.74
C HIS A 76 -4.05 11.03 -14.69
N PHE A 77 -4.25 9.72 -14.70
CA PHE A 77 -5.15 9.00 -13.81
C PHE A 77 -4.44 7.87 -13.09
N GLU A 78 -4.80 7.62 -11.83
CA GLU A 78 -4.35 6.46 -11.08
C GLU A 78 -5.04 5.19 -11.62
N ALA A 79 -4.25 4.24 -12.11
CA ALA A 79 -4.71 2.93 -12.62
C ALA A 79 -4.49 1.79 -11.61
N GLY A 80 -4.13 2.13 -10.37
CA GLY A 80 -3.71 1.19 -9.35
C GLY A 80 -4.08 1.66 -7.95
N GLY A 81 -3.21 1.37 -6.98
CA GLY A 81 -3.41 1.85 -5.62
C GLY A 81 -3.29 3.37 -5.55
N SER A 82 -4.39 4.04 -5.18
CA SER A 82 -4.45 5.51 -5.04
C SER A 82 -4.83 5.96 -3.62
N ILE A 83 -5.45 5.08 -2.84
CA ILE A 83 -5.97 5.39 -1.50
C ILE A 83 -4.97 4.91 -0.45
N ILE A 84 -4.40 5.85 0.30
CA ILE A 84 -3.50 5.57 1.43
C ILE A 84 -4.26 5.82 2.72
N HIS A 85 -4.44 4.77 3.50
CA HIS A 85 -5.11 4.89 4.79
C HIS A 85 -4.19 5.55 5.84
N PRO A 86 -4.64 6.52 6.65
CA PRO A 86 -3.80 7.21 7.63
C PRO A 86 -3.12 6.31 8.67
N ARG A 87 -3.75 5.17 9.03
CA ARG A 87 -3.16 4.15 9.92
C ARG A 87 -2.06 3.29 9.26
N ASN A 88 -1.86 3.41 7.94
CA ASN A 88 -0.70 2.79 7.30
C ASN A 88 0.53 3.69 7.50
N LEU A 89 1.15 3.55 8.68
CA LEU A 89 2.28 4.38 9.09
C LEU A 89 3.50 4.22 8.18
N HIS A 90 3.70 3.05 7.57
CA HIS A 90 4.81 2.83 6.64
C HIS A 90 4.65 3.69 5.39
N VAL A 91 3.50 3.61 4.73
CA VAL A 91 3.27 4.38 3.51
C VAL A 91 3.20 5.88 3.81
N ARG A 92 2.59 6.29 4.93
CA ARG A 92 2.59 7.69 5.36
C ARG A 92 4.01 8.21 5.57
N ARG A 93 4.86 7.47 6.29
CA ARG A 93 6.26 7.84 6.50
C ARG A 93 7.03 7.91 5.19
N PHE A 94 6.76 7.02 4.22
CA PHE A 94 7.37 7.12 2.89
C PHE A 94 6.92 8.36 2.13
N ALA A 95 5.63 8.72 2.20
CA ALA A 95 5.13 9.96 1.61
C ALA A 95 5.85 11.17 2.23
N ASP A 96 5.96 11.23 3.56
CA ASP A 96 6.66 12.30 4.28
C ASP A 96 8.15 12.37 3.87
N LEU A 97 8.85 11.22 3.82
CA LEU A 97 10.26 11.14 3.41
C LEU A 97 10.50 11.60 1.96
N LEU A 98 9.52 11.39 1.09
CA LEU A 98 9.58 11.78 -0.32
C LEU A 98 9.02 13.18 -0.59
N GLY A 99 8.56 13.90 0.44
CA GLY A 99 7.94 15.22 0.31
C GLY A 99 6.61 15.18 -0.46
N LEU A 100 5.88 14.07 -0.39
CA LEU A 100 4.60 13.90 -1.07
C LEU A 100 3.45 14.30 -0.14
N GLU A 101 2.58 15.17 -0.64
CA GLU A 101 1.38 15.58 0.08
C GLU A 101 0.19 14.68 -0.25
N ALA A 102 -0.60 14.35 0.77
CA ALA A 102 -1.86 13.68 0.55
C ALA A 102 -2.84 14.66 -0.10
N LYS A 103 -3.38 14.29 -1.26
CA LYS A 103 -4.50 15.04 -1.85
C LYS A 103 -5.73 14.83 -0.98
N THR A 104 -6.06 15.82 -0.14
CA THR A 104 -7.29 15.82 0.68
C THR A 104 -8.50 16.32 -0.10
N ASP A 105 -8.25 17.14 -1.11
CA ASP A 105 -9.28 17.83 -1.88
C ASP A 105 -9.46 17.09 -3.21
N GLY A 106 -10.01 15.88 -3.11
CA GLY A 106 -10.55 15.15 -4.25
C GLY A 106 -11.97 15.61 -4.54
N ASP A 107 -12.31 15.76 -5.83
CA ASP A 107 -13.65 16.06 -6.35
C ASP A 107 -14.58 14.83 -6.17
N ASP A 108 -14.64 14.30 -4.94
CA ASP A 108 -15.33 13.07 -4.54
C ASP A 108 -16.85 13.27 -4.43
N ASP A 109 -17.37 14.39 -4.90
CA ASP A 109 -18.81 14.65 -4.96
C ASP A 109 -19.52 13.68 -5.92
N TRP A 110 -18.76 13.02 -6.81
CA TRP A 110 -19.31 12.06 -7.77
C TRP A 110 -18.57 10.72 -7.82
N LEU A 111 -19.11 9.75 -7.09
CA LEU A 111 -18.70 8.35 -7.12
C LEU A 111 -19.46 7.54 -8.17
N GLY A 112 -18.74 6.72 -8.94
CA GLY A 112 -19.28 5.66 -9.80
C GLY A 112 -18.47 4.37 -9.68
N ILE A 113 -19.14 3.22 -9.66
CA ILE A 113 -18.52 1.89 -9.64
C ILE A 113 -18.85 1.17 -10.96
N TRP A 114 -17.81 0.78 -11.70
CA TRP A 114 -17.89 0.09 -12.98
C TRP A 114 -17.45 -1.36 -12.85
N ASP A 115 -18.22 -2.31 -13.37
CA ASP A 115 -17.92 -3.75 -13.27
C ASP A 115 -17.17 -4.33 -14.49
N GLY A 116 -16.79 -3.48 -15.44
CA GLY A 116 -16.23 -3.88 -16.74
C GLY A 116 -17.22 -3.74 -17.90
N HIS A 117 -18.53 -3.75 -17.61
CA HIS A 117 -19.59 -3.71 -18.63
C HIS A 117 -20.63 -2.62 -18.40
N ARG A 118 -20.92 -2.27 -17.15
CA ARG A 118 -21.89 -1.24 -16.77
C ARG A 118 -21.55 -0.59 -15.44
N PHE A 119 -22.16 0.57 -15.20
CA PHE A 119 -22.15 1.16 -13.86
C PHE A 119 -23.10 0.39 -12.96
N VAL A 120 -22.56 -0.24 -11.92
CA VAL A 120 -23.34 -0.97 -10.92
C VAL A 120 -23.83 -0.07 -9.78
N PHE A 121 -23.24 1.11 -9.65
CA PHE A 121 -23.64 2.14 -8.71
C PHE A 121 -23.11 3.49 -9.17
N GLN A 122 -23.93 4.54 -9.04
CA GLN A 122 -23.52 5.92 -9.24
C GLN A 122 -24.25 6.81 -8.23
N THR A 123 -23.51 7.75 -7.68
CA THR A 123 -24.08 8.88 -6.93
C THR A 123 -24.74 9.88 -7.89
N LEU A 124 -25.60 10.71 -7.36
CA LEU A 124 -26.12 11.87 -8.06
C LEU A 124 -24.97 12.80 -8.44
N ARG A 125 -25.10 13.44 -9.61
CA ARG A 125 -24.12 14.44 -10.06
C ARG A 125 -23.92 15.53 -9.00
N PRO A 126 -22.72 16.12 -8.92
CA PRO A 126 -22.44 17.22 -8.02
C PRO A 126 -23.41 18.38 -8.26
N LEU A 127 -23.77 19.06 -7.18
CA LEU A 127 -24.58 20.26 -7.27
C LEU A 127 -23.71 21.44 -7.72
N PRO A 128 -24.26 22.44 -8.44
CA PRO A 128 -23.49 23.62 -8.83
C PRO A 128 -22.93 24.37 -7.61
N PRO A 129 -21.77 25.07 -7.77
CA PRO A 129 -21.25 25.97 -6.75
C PRO A 129 -22.31 26.99 -6.31
N GLY A 130 -22.38 27.29 -5.01
CA GLY A 130 -23.38 28.21 -4.43
C GLY A 130 -24.73 27.60 -4.08
N THR A 131 -24.93 26.29 -4.27
CA THR A 131 -26.16 25.61 -3.86
C THR A 131 -26.40 25.71 -2.34
N SER A 132 -27.66 25.97 -1.95
CA SER A 132 -28.03 26.13 -0.54
C SER A 132 -27.67 24.92 0.31
N TRP A 133 -27.28 25.17 1.57
CA TRP A 133 -26.91 24.14 2.54
C TRP A 133 -27.97 23.04 2.69
N LEU A 134 -29.26 23.40 2.66
CA LEU A 134 -30.37 22.45 2.78
C LEU A 134 -30.40 21.48 1.59
N ARG A 135 -30.23 22.00 0.36
CA ARG A 135 -30.19 21.18 -0.85
C ARG A 135 -28.97 20.26 -0.86
N ARG A 136 -27.81 20.74 -0.42
CA ARG A 136 -26.61 19.91 -0.23
C ARG A 136 -26.87 18.77 0.76
N LYS A 137 -27.47 19.05 1.92
CA LYS A 137 -27.83 18.01 2.90
C LYS A 137 -28.81 16.97 2.34
N LEU A 138 -29.82 17.42 1.59
CA LEU A 138 -30.77 16.50 0.94
C LEU A 138 -30.07 15.65 -0.12
N HIS A 139 -29.16 16.22 -0.92
CA HIS A 139 -28.36 15.48 -1.91
C HIS A 139 -27.50 14.40 -1.23
N THR A 140 -26.78 14.74 -0.16
CA THR A 140 -25.99 13.78 0.61
C THR A 140 -26.87 12.67 1.18
N LEU A 141 -28.06 13.01 1.70
CA LEU A 141 -29.01 12.02 2.23
C LEU A 141 -29.49 11.06 1.14
N VAL A 142 -29.83 11.56 -0.05
CA VAL A 142 -30.26 10.73 -1.17
C VAL A 142 -29.14 9.81 -1.64
N ASN A 143 -27.91 10.29 -1.72
CA ASN A 143 -26.75 9.45 -2.05
C ASN A 143 -26.54 8.35 -1.00
N SER A 144 -26.61 8.67 0.29
CA SER A 144 -26.54 7.70 1.38
C SER A 144 -27.66 6.66 1.31
N LEU A 145 -28.90 7.06 1.02
CA LEU A 145 -30.03 6.15 0.85
C LEU A 145 -29.86 5.23 -0.36
N ARG A 146 -29.32 5.73 -1.48
CA ARG A 146 -28.97 4.91 -2.65
C ARG A 146 -27.90 3.89 -2.31
N LEU A 147 -26.85 4.31 -1.60
CA LEU A 147 -25.76 3.44 -1.16
C LEU A 147 -26.28 2.36 -0.21
N PHE A 148 -27.10 2.75 0.77
CA PHE A 148 -27.75 1.82 1.71
C PHE A 148 -28.71 0.86 1.01
N LYS A 149 -29.50 1.30 0.04
CA LYS A 149 -30.37 0.41 -0.75
C LYS A 149 -29.57 -0.65 -1.51
N ARG A 150 -28.38 -0.30 -1.99
CA ARG A 150 -27.51 -1.21 -2.76
C ARG A 150 -26.73 -2.17 -1.86
N TYR A 151 -26.16 -1.68 -0.76
CA TYR A 151 -25.16 -2.39 0.05
C TYR A 151 -25.67 -2.75 1.46
N GLY A 152 -26.79 -2.19 1.90
CA GLY A 152 -27.38 -2.43 3.21
C GLY A 152 -26.42 -2.16 4.37
N LEU A 153 -26.46 -3.03 5.37
CA LEU A 153 -25.63 -2.94 6.57
C LEU A 153 -24.14 -3.29 6.33
N SER A 154 -23.74 -3.68 5.12
CA SER A 154 -22.33 -3.95 4.82
C SER A 154 -21.44 -2.72 4.99
N LEU A 155 -22.01 -1.52 4.85
CA LEU A 155 -21.33 -0.24 5.09
C LEU A 155 -20.88 -0.10 6.55
N LEU A 156 -21.71 -0.51 7.51
CA LEU A 156 -21.38 -0.47 8.94
C LEU A 156 -20.26 -1.45 9.29
N LYS A 157 -20.23 -2.60 8.61
CA LYS A 157 -19.15 -3.57 8.78
C LYS A 157 -17.82 -3.01 8.28
N MET A 158 -17.81 -2.26 7.17
CA MET A 158 -16.62 -1.62 6.63
C MET A 158 -16.08 -0.53 7.57
N ASP A 159 -16.97 0.27 8.15
CA ASP A 159 -16.62 1.36 9.04
C ASP A 159 -15.76 0.90 10.23
N ARG A 160 -16.10 -0.26 10.81
CA ARG A 160 -15.31 -0.89 11.90
C ARG A 160 -13.87 -1.23 11.51
N PHE A 161 -13.59 -1.46 10.23
CA PHE A 161 -12.24 -1.76 9.75
C PHE A 161 -11.48 -0.51 9.32
N VAL A 162 -12.18 0.54 8.85
CA VAL A 162 -11.57 1.74 8.28
C VAL A 162 -11.36 2.84 9.32
N GLN A 163 -12.26 3.03 10.28
CA GLN A 163 -12.16 4.16 11.22
C GLN A 163 -10.80 4.30 11.91
N VAL A 164 -10.21 5.48 11.76
CA VAL A 164 -9.12 5.95 12.63
C VAL A 164 -9.79 6.43 13.92
N PRO A 165 -9.38 5.95 15.11
CA PRO A 165 -9.81 6.56 16.35
C PRO A 165 -9.50 8.07 16.32
N PRO A 166 -10.36 8.93 16.91
CA PRO A 166 -9.99 10.32 17.10
C PRO A 166 -8.67 10.42 17.88
N PRO A 167 -7.87 11.48 17.65
CA PRO A 167 -6.60 11.69 18.36
C PRO A 167 -6.80 11.80 19.88
#